data_AF-A0A061I474-F1
#
_entry.id   AF-A0A061I474-F1
#
_cell.length_a   1.000
_cell.length_b   1.000
_cell.length_c   1.000
_cell.angle_alpha   90.00
_cell.angle_beta   90.00
_cell.angle_gamma   90.00
#
_symmetry.space_group_name_H-M   'P 1'
#
loop_
_entity.id
_entity.type
_entity.pdbx_description
1 polymer ?
#
loop_
_entity_poly.entity_id
_entity_poly.type
_entity_poly.pdbx_seq_one_letter_code
_entity_poly.pdbx_strand_id
1 'polypeptide(L)'
;MSEKLPRLHTHFEQYKVDYTLITFNWFLVVFVDSVVSDILFKIWDSFLYEGPKVIFRFALALFKYKEEEILKLQDAMSIFKYLRYFTRTILDARKLISISFGDLNPFPLRQIRNRRAYHLEKVRLELTELEAIREDFLRERDTSPDKGELVSDEEEDT
;
A
#
# COMPACT_ATOMS: atom_id res chain seq x y z
N MET A 1 -6.53 3.03 6.74
CA MET A 1 -7.61 2.11 7.13
C MET A 1 -8.10 2.39 8.55
N SER A 2 -7.20 2.50 9.53
CA SER A 2 -7.50 2.84 10.93
C SER A 2 -8.51 3.98 11.13
N GLU A 3 -8.36 5.10 10.41
CA GLU A 3 -9.21 6.29 10.59
C GLU A 3 -10.64 6.13 10.02
N LYS A 4 -10.80 5.35 8.93
CA LYS A 4 -12.07 5.27 8.18
C LYS A 4 -12.82 3.94 8.36
N LEU A 5 -12.09 2.87 8.68
CA LEU A 5 -12.60 1.51 8.87
C LEU A 5 -11.92 0.89 10.11
N PRO A 6 -12.14 1.44 11.32
CA PRO A 6 -11.45 0.99 12.52
C PRO A 6 -11.75 -0.48 12.86
N ARG A 7 -13.01 -0.91 12.71
CA ARG A 7 -13.43 -2.31 12.95
C ARG A 7 -12.63 -3.29 12.08
N LEU A 8 -12.54 -3.00 10.79
CA LEU A 8 -11.82 -3.82 9.84
C LEU A 8 -10.31 -3.81 10.10
N HIS A 9 -9.76 -2.64 10.48
CA HIS A 9 -8.35 -2.52 10.82
C HIS A 9 -7.98 -3.36 12.05
N THR A 10 -8.78 -3.30 13.13
CA THR A 10 -8.58 -4.13 14.32
C THR A 10 -8.68 -5.62 13.99
N HIS A 11 -9.60 -6.00 13.10
CA HIS A 11 -9.75 -7.38 12.67
C HIS A 11 -8.50 -7.88 11.90
N PHE A 12 -7.96 -7.08 10.98
CA PHE A 12 -6.72 -7.44 10.29
C PHE A 12 -5.51 -7.50 11.23
N GLU A 13 -5.42 -6.61 12.22
CA GLU A 13 -4.39 -6.67 13.26
C GLU A 13 -4.51 -7.96 14.09
N GLN A 14 -5.72 -8.31 14.52
CA GLN A 14 -5.98 -9.51 15.32
C GLN A 14 -5.52 -10.79 14.60
N TYR A 15 -5.78 -10.89 13.30
CA TYR A 15 -5.40 -12.04 12.48
C TYR A 15 -4.05 -11.88 11.77
N LYS A 16 -3.30 -10.81 12.06
CA LYS A 16 -2.00 -10.48 11.43
C LYS A 16 -2.04 -10.51 9.90
N VAL A 17 -3.14 -10.03 9.31
CA VAL A 17 -3.33 -9.97 7.86
C VAL A 17 -2.77 -8.67 7.32
N ASP A 18 -1.74 -8.76 6.48
CA ASP A 18 -1.23 -7.61 5.74
C ASP A 18 -2.01 -7.38 4.44
N TYR A 19 -2.93 -6.41 4.47
CA TYR A 19 -3.70 -5.99 3.30
C TYR A 19 -2.88 -5.17 2.30
N THR A 20 -1.66 -4.73 2.65
CA THR A 20 -0.76 -3.95 1.78
C THR A 20 -0.36 -4.76 0.55
N LEU A 21 -0.15 -6.07 0.72
CA LEU A 21 0.20 -6.99 -0.38
C LEU A 21 -0.82 -6.97 -1.53
N ILE A 22 -2.10 -6.79 -1.21
CA ILE A 22 -3.18 -6.80 -2.20
C ILE A 22 -3.39 -5.38 -2.74
N THR A 23 -3.47 -4.40 -1.83
CA THR A 23 -3.73 -3.01 -2.20
C THR A 23 -2.59 -2.38 -3.01
N PHE A 24 -1.34 -2.82 -2.80
CA PHE A 24 -0.19 -2.36 -3.58
C PHE A 24 -0.40 -2.56 -5.08
N ASN A 25 -0.87 -3.74 -5.50
CA ASN A 25 -1.19 -4.00 -6.90
C ASN A 25 -2.28 -3.04 -7.40
N TRP A 26 -3.34 -2.81 -6.63
CA TRP A 26 -4.42 -1.90 -7.01
C TRP A 26 -3.92 -0.47 -7.27
N PHE A 27 -2.99 0.01 -6.44
CA PHE A 27 -2.40 1.34 -6.59
C PHE A 27 -1.47 1.45 -7.79
N LEU A 28 -0.70 0.41 -8.09
CA LEU A 28 0.22 0.40 -9.23
C LEU A 28 -0.50 0.38 -10.57
N VAL A 29 -1.50 -0.50 -10.72
CA VAL A 29 -2.18 -0.71 -12.01
C VAL A 29 -3.54 -0.03 -12.08
N VAL A 30 -3.86 0.87 -11.14
CA VAL A 30 -5.11 1.62 -11.09
C VAL A 30 -6.34 0.71 -11.31
N PHE A 31 -6.36 -0.41 -10.60
CA PHE A 31 -7.41 -1.44 -10.61
C PHE A 31 -7.67 -2.21 -11.92
N VAL A 32 -6.85 -2.06 -12.97
CA VAL A 32 -7.10 -2.65 -14.31
C VAL A 32 -7.52 -4.12 -14.29
N ASP A 33 -6.83 -4.96 -13.51
CA ASP A 33 -7.14 -6.40 -13.40
C ASP A 33 -7.83 -6.81 -12.09
N SER A 34 -8.18 -5.83 -11.26
CA SER A 34 -8.67 -6.03 -9.90
C SER A 34 -10.19 -6.04 -9.80
N VAL A 35 -10.89 -5.32 -10.67
CA VAL A 35 -12.36 -5.14 -10.66
C VAL A 35 -12.95 -5.44 -12.04
N VAL A 36 -14.28 -5.57 -12.12
CA VAL A 36 -14.97 -5.71 -13.41
C VAL A 36 -14.92 -4.40 -14.21
N SER A 37 -14.94 -4.49 -15.54
CA SER A 37 -14.75 -3.34 -16.44
C SER A 37 -15.72 -2.18 -16.16
N ASP A 38 -16.97 -2.47 -15.85
CA ASP A 38 -17.97 -1.44 -15.51
C ASP A 38 -17.56 -0.60 -14.29
N ILE A 39 -16.94 -1.23 -13.29
CA ILE A 39 -16.41 -0.54 -12.10
C ILE A 39 -15.12 0.20 -12.47
N LEU A 40 -14.24 -0.44 -13.25
CA LEU A 40 -12.97 0.12 -13.68
C LEU A 40 -13.16 1.48 -14.36
N PHE A 41 -14.09 1.56 -15.32
CA PHE A 41 -14.36 2.81 -16.04
C PHE A 41 -14.83 3.93 -15.11
N LYS A 42 -15.64 3.62 -14.09
CA LYS A 42 -16.08 4.63 -13.10
C LYS A 42 -14.95 5.12 -12.20
N ILE A 43 -14.04 4.23 -11.84
CA ILE A 43 -12.82 4.59 -11.11
C ILE A 43 -11.96 5.50 -11.99
N TRP A 44 -11.81 5.17 -13.26
CA TRP A 44 -10.99 5.91 -14.21
C TRP A 44 -11.56 7.29 -14.54
N ASP A 45 -12.86 7.39 -14.85
CA ASP A 45 -13.55 8.67 -15.04
C ASP A 45 -13.30 9.60 -13.84
N SER A 46 -13.47 9.06 -12.64
CA SER A 46 -13.24 9.79 -11.39
C SER A 46 -11.76 10.16 -11.24
N PHE A 47 -10.84 9.24 -11.52
CA PHE A 47 -9.40 9.42 -11.35
C PHE A 47 -8.85 10.48 -12.31
N LEU A 48 -9.31 10.50 -13.56
CA LEU A 48 -8.94 11.52 -14.54
C LEU A 48 -9.48 12.90 -14.18
N TYR A 49 -10.64 12.97 -13.53
CA TYR A 49 -11.25 14.24 -13.11
C TYR A 49 -10.69 14.79 -11.79
N GLU A 50 -10.62 13.97 -10.74
CA GLU A 50 -10.25 14.39 -9.36
C GLU A 50 -8.80 14.07 -8.98
N GLY A 51 -8.11 13.25 -9.78
CA GLY A 51 -6.72 12.86 -9.59
C GLY A 51 -6.50 11.68 -8.63
N PRO A 52 -5.26 11.46 -8.19
CA PRO A 52 -4.83 10.21 -7.52
C PRO A 52 -5.49 9.87 -6.19
N LYS A 53 -6.12 10.85 -5.52
CA LYS A 53 -6.87 10.61 -4.27
C LYS A 53 -8.02 9.62 -4.46
N VAL A 54 -8.54 9.52 -5.69
CA VAL A 54 -9.63 8.63 -6.06
C VAL A 54 -9.26 7.16 -5.84
N ILE A 55 -8.01 6.77 -6.12
CA ILE A 55 -7.57 5.38 -5.95
C ILE A 55 -7.70 4.96 -4.49
N PHE A 56 -7.31 5.83 -3.55
CA PHE A 56 -7.47 5.59 -2.11
C PHE A 56 -8.93 5.54 -1.68
N ARG A 57 -9.78 6.42 -2.23
CA ARG A 57 -11.23 6.42 -1.96
C ARG A 57 -11.86 5.11 -2.37
N PHE A 58 -11.61 4.66 -3.59
CA PHE A 58 -12.18 3.41 -4.10
C PHE A 58 -11.60 2.18 -3.41
N ALA A 59 -10.31 2.16 -3.06
CA ALA A 59 -9.74 1.08 -2.26
C ALA A 59 -10.49 0.91 -0.93
N LEU A 60 -10.73 2.01 -0.20
CA LEU A 60 -11.49 1.99 1.05
C LEU A 60 -12.97 1.65 0.82
N ALA A 61 -13.57 2.12 -0.26
CA ALA A 61 -14.95 1.81 -0.61
C ALA A 61 -15.15 0.32 -0.90
N LEU A 62 -14.20 -0.34 -1.57
CA LEU A 62 -14.22 -1.78 -1.81
C LEU A 62 -14.23 -2.56 -0.48
N PHE A 63 -13.33 -2.20 0.44
CA PHE A 63 -13.31 -2.79 1.78
C PHE A 63 -14.60 -2.53 2.56
N LYS A 64 -15.13 -1.30 2.52
CA LYS A 64 -16.39 -0.94 3.17
C LYS A 64 -17.57 -1.73 2.60
N TYR A 65 -17.60 -1.94 1.28
CA TYR A 65 -18.66 -2.66 0.59
C TYR A 65 -18.79 -4.10 1.10
N LYS A 66 -17.67 -4.75 1.42
CA LYS A 66 -17.60 -6.14 1.90
C LYS A 66 -17.21 -6.27 3.37
N GLU A 67 -17.30 -5.18 4.16
CA GLU A 67 -16.84 -5.15 5.55
C GLU A 67 -17.45 -6.30 6.38
N GLU A 68 -18.77 -6.46 6.32
CA GLU A 68 -19.49 -7.49 7.10
C GLU A 68 -19.20 -8.93 6.63
N GLU A 69 -18.76 -9.14 5.39
CA GLU A 69 -18.33 -10.47 4.93
C GLU A 69 -16.91 -10.77 5.42
N ILE A 70 -16.03 -9.77 5.39
CA ILE A 70 -14.64 -9.92 5.86
C ILE A 70 -14.62 -10.18 7.38
N LEU A 71 -15.42 -9.45 8.16
CA LEU A 71 -15.47 -9.59 9.62
C LEU A 71 -15.97 -10.96 10.11
N LYS A 72 -16.64 -11.74 9.26
CA LYS A 72 -17.09 -13.10 9.58
C LYS A 72 -15.98 -14.14 9.48
N LEU A 73 -14.90 -13.82 8.76
CA LEU A 73 -13.78 -14.73 8.59
C LEU A 73 -12.90 -14.67 9.84
N GLN A 74 -12.51 -15.82 10.37
CA GLN A 74 -11.78 -15.91 11.65
C GLN A 74 -10.40 -16.57 11.49
N ASP A 75 -9.85 -16.52 10.27
CA ASP A 75 -8.59 -17.15 9.94
C ASP A 75 -7.83 -16.32 8.90
N ALA A 76 -6.52 -16.15 9.12
CA ALA A 76 -5.67 -15.30 8.30
C ALA A 76 -5.61 -15.76 6.84
N MET A 77 -5.50 -17.07 6.60
CA MET A 77 -5.42 -17.64 5.26
C MET A 77 -6.74 -17.46 4.51
N SER A 78 -7.85 -17.68 5.21
CA SER A 78 -9.21 -17.50 4.69
C SER A 78 -9.50 -16.05 4.33
N ILE A 79 -9.12 -15.11 5.20
CA ILE A 79 -9.21 -13.66 4.94
C ILE A 79 -8.38 -13.32 3.71
N PHE A 80 -7.11 -13.72 3.67
CA PHE A 80 -6.22 -13.38 2.55
C PHE A 80 -6.70 -13.95 1.22
N LYS A 81 -7.19 -15.19 1.22
CA LYS A 81 -7.82 -15.80 0.04
C LYS A 81 -9.04 -15.00 -0.41
N TYR A 82 -9.92 -14.62 0.51
CA TYR A 82 -11.09 -13.79 0.22
C TYR A 82 -10.69 -12.42 -0.37
N LEU A 83 -9.71 -11.75 0.24
CA LEU A 83 -9.23 -10.44 -0.19
C LEU A 83 -8.68 -10.45 -1.63
N ARG A 84 -8.17 -11.58 -2.12
CA ARG A 84 -7.66 -11.71 -3.49
C ARG A 84 -8.73 -11.72 -4.58
N TYR A 85 -9.96 -12.13 -4.28
CA TYR A 85 -10.99 -12.27 -5.32
C TYR A 85 -12.25 -11.42 -5.08
N PHE A 86 -12.52 -10.96 -3.86
CA PHE A 86 -13.79 -10.31 -3.53
C PHE A 86 -14.07 -9.06 -4.40
N THR A 87 -13.04 -8.36 -4.83
CA THR A 87 -13.18 -7.16 -5.68
C THR A 87 -13.89 -7.45 -6.99
N ARG A 88 -13.75 -8.67 -7.53
CA ARG A 88 -14.45 -9.13 -8.74
C ARG A 88 -15.91 -9.50 -8.49
N THR A 89 -16.31 -9.68 -7.24
CA THR A 89 -17.71 -9.98 -6.86
C THR A 89 -18.58 -8.72 -6.77
N ILE A 90 -17.96 -7.54 -6.85
CA ILE A 90 -18.65 -6.25 -6.76
C ILE A 90 -19.08 -5.83 -8.15
N LEU A 91 -20.39 -5.88 -8.41
CA LEU A 91 -21.01 -5.54 -9.70
C LEU A 91 -21.80 -4.23 -9.65
N ASP A 92 -22.21 -3.78 -8.46
CA ASP A 92 -22.99 -2.55 -8.31
C ASP A 92 -22.10 -1.30 -8.23
N ALA A 93 -21.84 -0.71 -9.40
CA ALA A 93 -21.07 0.52 -9.53
C ALA A 93 -21.71 1.71 -8.81
N ARG A 94 -23.04 1.82 -8.83
CA ARG A 94 -23.75 2.96 -8.23
C ARG A 94 -23.58 2.94 -6.72
N LYS A 95 -23.76 1.78 -6.10
CA LYS A 95 -23.54 1.62 -4.66
C LYS A 95 -22.07 1.87 -4.28
N LEU A 96 -21.12 1.37 -5.06
CA LEU A 96 -19.70 1.61 -4.79
C LEU A 96 -19.33 3.10 -4.85
N ILE A 97 -19.83 3.83 -5.85
CA ILE A 97 -19.67 5.29 -5.99
C ILE A 97 -20.31 6.03 -4.82
N SER A 98 -21.52 5.63 -4.40
CA SER A 98 -22.19 6.22 -3.24
C SER A 98 -21.35 6.09 -1.96
N ILE A 99 -20.75 4.94 -1.72
CA ILE A 99 -19.87 4.72 -0.57
C ILE A 99 -18.59 5.55 -0.69
N SER A 100 -17.99 5.63 -1.88
CA SER A 100 -16.71 6.31 -2.08
C SER A 100 -16.81 7.84 -1.97
N PHE A 101 -17.90 8.45 -2.42
CA PHE A 101 -18.09 9.91 -2.41
C PHE A 101 -19.06 10.42 -1.33
N GLY A 102 -19.90 9.56 -0.77
CA GLY A 102 -20.77 9.86 0.38
C GLY A 102 -20.07 9.54 1.69
N ASP A 103 -20.10 8.26 2.08
CA ASP A 103 -19.73 7.79 3.43
C ASP A 103 -18.27 8.03 3.81
N LEU A 104 -17.37 8.04 2.83
CA LEU A 104 -15.92 8.13 3.07
C LEU A 104 -15.37 9.57 2.96
N ASN A 105 -16.15 10.53 2.48
CA ASN A 105 -15.73 11.93 2.26
C ASN A 105 -15.74 12.73 3.60
N PRO A 106 -14.88 13.75 3.82
CA PRO A 106 -13.94 14.35 2.90
C PRO A 106 -12.58 13.62 2.82
N PHE A 107 -11.99 13.60 1.62
CA PHE A 107 -10.53 13.46 1.44
C PHE A 107 -9.96 14.79 0.93
N PRO A 108 -9.62 15.74 1.81
CA PRO A 108 -9.06 17.01 1.40
C PRO A 108 -7.69 16.78 0.78
N LEU A 109 -7.47 17.32 -0.43
CA LEU A 109 -6.16 17.30 -1.10
C LEU A 109 -5.03 17.82 -0.20
N ARG A 110 -5.35 18.76 0.70
CA ARG A 110 -4.42 19.29 1.71
C ARG A 110 -3.86 18.20 2.62
N GLN A 111 -4.71 17.31 3.14
CA GLN A 111 -4.24 16.24 4.03
C GLN A 111 -3.35 15.24 3.29
N ILE A 112 -3.70 14.92 2.05
CA ILE A 112 -2.88 14.01 1.21
C ILE A 112 -1.53 14.64 0.90
N ARG A 113 -1.49 15.93 0.54
CA ARG A 113 -0.25 16.68 0.31
C ARG A 113 0.61 16.73 1.59
N ASN A 114 0.02 16.99 2.74
CA ASN A 114 0.74 17.04 4.02
C ASN A 114 1.34 15.68 4.39
N ARG A 115 0.56 14.58 4.26
CA ARG A 115 1.08 13.23 4.51
C ARG A 115 2.21 12.86 3.53
N ARG A 116 2.06 13.21 2.24
CA ARG A 116 3.12 12.99 1.24
C ARG A 116 4.38 13.79 1.58
N ALA A 117 4.26 15.04 1.99
CA ALA A 117 5.40 15.87 2.39
C ALA A 117 6.12 15.26 3.60
N TYR A 118 5.37 14.86 4.62
CA TYR A 118 5.92 14.21 5.82
C TYR A 118 6.70 12.92 5.49
N HIS A 119 6.11 12.02 4.70
CA HIS A 119 6.78 10.77 4.35
C HIS A 119 7.98 10.99 3.41
N LEU A 120 7.89 11.95 2.48
CA LEU A 120 9.00 12.31 1.59
C LEU A 120 10.19 12.88 2.37
N GLU A 121 9.92 13.72 3.37
CA GLU A 121 10.95 14.30 4.24
C GLU A 121 11.67 13.22 5.05
N LYS A 122 10.92 12.24 5.59
CA LYS A 122 11.50 11.10 6.30
C LYS A 122 12.42 10.26 5.41
N VAL A 123 12.00 9.94 4.18
CA VAL A 123 12.81 9.18 3.22
C VAL A 123 14.07 9.96 2.83
N ARG A 124 13.99 11.29 2.69
CA ARG A 124 15.15 12.13 2.38
C ARG A 124 16.19 12.12 3.50
N LEU A 125 15.74 12.22 4.75
CA LEU A 125 16.61 12.11 5.92
C LEU A 125 17.34 10.77 5.95
N GLU A 126 16.61 9.67 5.79
CA GLU A 126 17.20 8.32 5.72
C GLU A 126 18.24 8.20 4.59
N LEU A 127 17.96 8.78 3.40
CA LEU A 127 18.90 8.81 2.28
C LEU A 127 20.19 9.59 2.62
N THR A 128 20.06 10.76 3.24
CA THR A 128 21.22 11.58 3.63
C THR A 128 22.09 10.90 4.69
N GLU A 129 21.47 10.22 5.65
CA GLU A 129 22.21 9.41 6.64
C GLU A 129 22.97 8.27 5.94
N LEU A 130 22.33 7.56 5.01
CA LEU A 130 22.99 6.50 4.24
C LEU A 130 24.14 7.01 3.37
N GLU A 131 23.99 8.20 2.76
CA GLU A 131 25.04 8.85 1.97
C GLU A 131 26.24 9.25 2.85
N ALA A 132 25.99 9.81 4.04
CA ALA A 132 27.04 10.14 4.99
C ALA A 132 27.81 8.90 5.45
N ILE A 133 27.08 7.83 5.82
CA ILE A 133 27.67 6.53 6.18
C ILE A 133 28.54 6.00 5.03
N ARG A 134 28.03 6.06 3.79
CA ARG A 134 28.78 5.62 2.60
C ARG A 134 30.05 6.43 2.37
N GLU A 135 29.98 7.75 2.53
CA GLU A 135 31.17 8.62 2.39
C GLU A 135 32.22 8.33 3.46
N ASP A 136 31.81 8.11 4.71
CA ASP A 136 32.71 7.78 5.80
C ASP A 136 33.39 6.42 5.56
N PHE A 137 32.65 5.41 5.10
CA PHE A 137 33.23 4.13 4.68
C PHE A 137 34.24 4.28 3.53
N LEU A 138 33.94 5.11 2.52
CA LEU A 138 34.86 5.36 1.41
C LEU A 138 36.13 6.11 1.89
N ARG A 139 35.98 7.10 2.78
CA ARG A 139 37.11 7.81 3.39
C ARG A 139 37.98 6.88 4.24
N GLU A 140 37.39 6.01 5.07
CA GLU A 140 38.12 5.02 5.86
C GLU A 140 38.89 4.03 4.97
N ARG A 141 38.28 3.60 3.87
CA ARG A 141 38.94 2.72 2.88
C ARG A 141 40.09 3.40 2.15
N ASP A 142 39.92 4.66 1.74
CA ASP A 142 40.96 5.42 1.04
C ASP A 142 42.11 5.83 1.99
N THR A 143 41.85 5.97 3.28
CA THR A 143 42.86 6.25 4.32
C THR A 143 43.53 4.98 4.87
N SER A 144 42.95 3.80 4.64
CA SER A 144 43.51 2.49 5.00
C SER A 144 43.58 1.55 3.78
N PRO A 145 44.50 1.80 2.81
CA PRO A 145 44.61 0.98 1.60
C PRO A 145 45.08 -0.47 1.84
N ASP A 146 45.51 -0.82 3.05
CA ASP A 146 46.23 -2.08 3.35
C ASP A 146 45.35 -3.21 3.96
N LYS A 147 44.01 -3.14 3.80
CA LYS A 147 43.08 -4.23 4.19
C LYS A 147 42.30 -4.81 3.00
N GLY A 148 42.80 -4.61 1.78
CA GLY A 148 42.19 -5.09 0.54
C GLY A 148 42.49 -6.55 0.18
N GLU A 149 43.35 -7.23 0.92
CA GLU A 149 43.56 -8.67 0.82
C GLU A 149 43.22 -9.29 2.18
N LEU A 150 42.67 -10.51 2.18
CA LEU A 150 42.06 -11.22 3.32
C LEU A 150 40.57 -10.93 3.51
N VAL A 151 39.73 -11.37 2.57
CA VAL A 151 38.82 -12.51 2.77
C VAL A 151 38.36 -12.95 1.37
N SER A 152 39.16 -13.80 0.73
CA SER A 152 38.62 -14.78 -0.22
C SER A 152 38.38 -16.00 0.65
N ASP A 153 37.14 -16.24 1.05
CA ASP A 153 36.77 -17.51 1.67
C ASP A 153 36.93 -18.60 0.60
N GLU A 154 38.08 -19.27 0.66
CA GLU A 154 38.19 -20.66 0.24
C GLU A 154 37.28 -21.49 1.15
N GLU A 155 36.10 -21.85 0.64
CA GLU A 155 35.47 -23.12 1.00
C GLU A 155 35.28 -23.92 -0.29
N GLU A 156 36.39 -24.48 -0.76
CA GLU A 156 36.40 -25.70 -1.54
C GLU A 156 36.51 -26.84 -0.53
N ASP A 157 35.41 -27.55 -0.26
CA ASP A 157 35.51 -28.85 0.42
C ASP A 157 34.50 -29.85 -0.17
N THR A 158 35.10 -30.80 -0.88
CA THR A 158 34.79 -32.24 -1.02
C THR A 158 33.37 -32.79 -1.19
#